data_AF-A0AA40HBC5-F1
#
_entry.id   AF-A0AA40HBC5-F1
#
_cell.length_a   1.000
_cell.length_b   1.000
_cell.length_c   1.000
_cell.angle_alpha   90.00
_cell.angle_beta   90.00
_cell.angle_gamma   90.00
#
_symmetry.space_group_name_H-M   'P 1'
#
loop_
_entity.id
_entity.type
_entity.pdbx_description
1 polymer ?
#
loop_
_entity_poly.entity_id
_entity_poly.type
_entity_poly.pdbx_seq_one_letter_code
_entity_poly.pdbx_strand_id
1 'polypeptide(L)'
;MDTDNIKIFGSHLFGAAGVMAIEHIEHLALVTDGEIASTFDLPELVKLGSCKLIEEFMIGEDMLIHVSGIAFGEDRTIVLHGATRHILDESERSLHDALCVLAHTVKASRTVYGGGCAELMMAHAVSQLSINTR
;
A
#
# COMPACT_ATOMS: atom_id res chain seq x y z
N MET A 1 -12.55 32.57 14.96
CA MET A 1 -13.03 31.70 16.05
C MET A 1 -12.55 30.30 15.73
N ASP A 2 -11.38 30.04 16.29
CA ASP A 2 -10.56 28.84 16.38
C ASP A 2 -11.16 27.52 15.85
N THR A 3 -10.72 27.12 14.67
CA THR A 3 -10.85 25.75 14.13
C THR A 3 -10.16 24.69 15.01
N ASP A 4 -9.36 25.10 15.99
CA ASP A 4 -8.70 24.20 16.94
C ASP A 4 -9.60 23.83 18.14
N ASN A 5 -10.59 24.66 18.50
CA ASN A 5 -11.50 24.35 19.62
C ASN A 5 -12.54 23.27 19.26
N ILE A 6 -12.88 23.10 17.99
CA ILE A 6 -13.79 22.04 17.53
C ILE A 6 -13.08 20.68 17.52
N LYS A 7 -11.76 20.65 17.24
CA LYS A 7 -10.97 19.41 17.15
C LYS A 7 -10.80 18.72 18.51
N ILE A 8 -10.56 19.50 19.56
CA ILE A 8 -10.35 18.97 20.92
C ILE A 8 -11.69 18.53 21.53
N PHE A 9 -12.76 19.30 21.29
CA PHE A 9 -14.08 18.98 21.85
C PHE A 9 -14.72 17.78 21.15
N GLY A 10 -14.58 17.66 19.82
CA GLY A 10 -15.10 16.54 19.05
C GLY A 10 -14.45 15.20 19.42
N SER A 11 -13.12 15.14 19.43
CA SER A 11 -12.37 13.93 19.82
C SER A 11 -12.68 13.49 21.26
N HIS A 12 -12.83 14.44 22.19
CA HIS A 12 -13.24 14.13 23.56
C HIS A 12 -14.66 13.54 23.64
N LEU A 13 -15.62 14.10 22.90
CA LEU A 13 -16.98 13.57 22.82
C LEU A 13 -17.03 12.16 22.22
N PHE A 14 -16.24 11.89 21.18
CA PHE A 14 -16.13 10.56 20.59
C PHE A 14 -15.53 9.56 21.58
N GLY A 15 -14.46 9.93 22.29
CA GLY A 15 -13.87 9.09 23.33
C GLY A 15 -14.86 8.75 24.45
N ALA A 16 -15.68 9.72 24.89
CA ALA A 16 -16.74 9.48 25.87
C ALA A 16 -17.86 8.54 25.37
N ALA A 17 -18.11 8.53 24.06
CA ALA A 17 -19.05 7.62 23.40
C ALA A 17 -18.43 6.25 23.04
N GLY A 18 -17.14 6.02 23.35
CA GLY A 18 -16.42 4.79 22.98
C GLY A 18 -16.11 4.70 21.48
N VAL A 19 -16.11 5.83 20.77
CA VAL A 19 -15.79 5.93 19.34
C VAL A 19 -14.37 6.47 19.19
N MET A 20 -13.51 5.73 18.50
CA MET A 20 -12.16 6.18 18.17
C MET A 20 -12.21 7.05 16.90
N ALA A 21 -11.61 8.24 16.96
CA ALA A 21 -11.53 9.17 15.84
C ALA A 21 -10.07 9.28 15.35
N ILE A 22 -9.87 9.10 14.05
CA ILE A 22 -8.54 9.17 13.40
C ILE A 22 -8.63 10.19 12.26
N GLU A 23 -7.64 11.06 12.14
CA GLU A 23 -7.53 12.05 11.07
C GLU A 23 -6.67 11.50 9.90
N HIS A 24 -7.01 11.90 8.66
CA HIS A 24 -6.41 11.45 7.38
C HIS A 24 -6.75 10.00 6.98
N ILE A 25 -7.83 9.84 6.20
CA ILE A 25 -8.51 8.56 5.93
C ILE A 25 -8.49 8.11 4.45
N GLU A 26 -7.73 8.76 3.58
CA GLU A 26 -7.84 8.55 2.12
C GLU A 26 -7.67 7.07 1.71
N HIS A 27 -6.73 6.37 2.33
CA HIS A 27 -6.48 4.96 2.05
C HIS A 27 -7.41 4.02 2.85
N LEU A 28 -8.00 4.48 3.96
CA LEU A 28 -8.84 3.64 4.81
C LEU A 28 -10.20 3.35 4.17
N ALA A 29 -10.74 4.30 3.41
CA ALA A 29 -11.97 4.13 2.65
C ALA A 29 -11.85 2.98 1.62
N LEU A 30 -10.74 2.96 0.87
CA LEU A 30 -10.45 1.91 -0.11
C LEU A 30 -10.33 0.54 0.58
N VAL A 31 -9.60 0.49 1.69
CA VAL A 31 -9.32 -0.76 2.39
C VAL A 31 -10.59 -1.28 3.08
N THR A 32 -11.35 -0.44 3.78
CA THR A 32 -12.51 -0.90 4.56
C THR A 32 -13.81 -1.02 3.76
N ASP A 33 -13.80 -0.67 2.46
CA ASP A 33 -14.97 -0.59 1.58
C ASP A 33 -16.02 0.41 2.10
N GLY A 34 -15.53 1.45 2.78
CA GLY A 34 -16.31 2.58 3.30
C GLY A 34 -16.27 3.77 2.36
N GLU A 35 -17.36 4.52 2.27
CA GLU A 35 -17.46 5.71 1.42
C GLU A 35 -17.13 6.99 2.20
N ILE A 36 -16.36 7.88 1.59
CA ILE A 36 -16.00 9.17 2.19
C ILE A 36 -17.18 10.14 2.04
N ALA A 37 -17.81 10.50 3.15
CA ALA A 37 -18.85 11.52 3.20
C ALA A 37 -18.23 12.93 3.17
N SER A 38 -18.78 13.83 2.36
CA SER A 38 -18.38 15.25 2.32
C SER A 38 -19.09 16.10 3.39
N THR A 39 -20.20 15.62 3.95
CA THR A 39 -21.00 16.34 4.95
C THR A 39 -21.65 15.35 5.92
N PHE A 40 -21.83 15.75 7.18
CA PHE A 40 -22.34 14.89 8.25
C PHE A 40 -23.88 14.85 8.35
N ASP A 41 -24.61 15.61 7.51
CA ASP A 41 -26.06 15.77 7.62
C ASP A 41 -26.85 14.51 7.23
N LEU A 42 -26.26 13.64 6.39
CA LEU A 42 -26.92 12.46 5.83
C LEU A 42 -26.03 11.21 5.95
N PRO A 43 -25.71 10.75 7.18
CA PRO A 43 -24.84 9.59 7.40
C PRO A 43 -25.46 8.27 6.95
N GLU A 44 -26.78 8.22 6.78
CA GLU A 44 -27.52 7.02 6.33
C GLU A 44 -27.33 6.72 4.84
N LEU A 45 -26.91 7.72 4.06
CA LEU A 45 -26.68 7.59 2.62
C LEU A 45 -25.27 7.10 2.28
N VAL A 46 -24.41 6.92 3.28
CA VAL A 46 -22.99 6.60 3.11
C VAL A 46 -22.70 5.19 3.61
N LYS A 47 -21.99 4.40 2.82
CA LYS A 47 -21.61 3.05 3.20
C LYS A 47 -20.51 3.08 4.27
N LEU A 48 -20.80 2.51 5.45
CA LEU A 48 -19.78 2.30 6.49
C LEU A 48 -18.92 1.07 6.15
N GLY A 49 -17.61 1.25 6.23
CA GLY A 49 -16.65 0.16 6.06
C GLY A 49 -16.64 -0.80 7.25
N SER A 50 -16.14 -2.02 7.03
CA SER A 50 -16.06 -3.05 8.08
C SER A 50 -14.65 -3.63 8.23
N CYS A 51 -14.23 -3.84 9.47
CA CYS A 51 -12.97 -4.49 9.81
C CYS A 51 -13.15 -5.36 11.06
N LYS A 52 -12.28 -6.35 11.22
CA LYS A 52 -12.34 -7.29 12.36
C LYS A 52 -11.60 -6.75 13.58
N LEU A 53 -10.48 -6.08 13.37
CA LEU A 53 -9.61 -5.61 14.42
C LEU A 53 -9.00 -4.27 14.03
N ILE A 54 -9.09 -3.30 14.95
CA ILE A 54 -8.30 -2.08 14.91
C ILE A 54 -7.54 -2.03 16.23
N GLU A 55 -6.23 -1.89 16.16
CA GLU A 55 -5.38 -1.75 17.34
C GLU A 55 -4.31 -0.69 17.10
N GLU A 56 -3.95 0.03 18.15
CA GLU A 56 -2.78 0.90 18.16
C GLU A 56 -1.61 0.11 18.72
N PHE A 57 -0.49 0.11 18.00
CA PHE A 57 0.71 -0.57 18.41
C PHE A 57 1.92 0.33 18.20
N MET A 58 2.88 0.23 19.11
CA MET A 58 4.08 1.04 19.11
C MET A 58 5.20 0.27 18.42
N ILE A 59 5.85 0.88 17.44
CA ILE A 59 7.11 0.38 16.87
C ILE A 59 8.20 1.40 17.12
N GLY A 60 9.14 1.06 18.02
CA GLY A 60 10.17 2.00 18.46
C GLY A 60 9.54 3.13 19.27
N GLU A 61 9.54 4.34 18.70
CA GLU A 61 8.97 5.55 19.33
C GLU A 61 7.67 6.01 18.64
N ASP A 62 7.30 5.39 17.52
CA ASP A 62 6.12 5.77 16.73
C ASP A 62 4.91 4.91 17.10
N MET A 63 3.75 5.56 17.21
CA MET A 63 2.45 4.89 17.37
C MET A 63 1.81 4.71 16.00
N LEU A 64 1.53 3.46 15.64
CA LEU A 64 0.88 3.10 14.39
C LEU A 64 -0.47 2.44 14.66
N ILE A 65 -1.41 2.65 13.73
CA ILE A 65 -2.73 2.05 13.79
C ILE A 65 -2.75 0.86 12.83
N HIS A 66 -2.91 -0.34 13.38
CA HIS A 66 -3.10 -1.56 12.61
C HIS A 66 -4.58 -1.82 12.40
N VAL A 67 -4.99 -1.92 11.14
CA VAL A 67 -6.35 -2.31 10.75
C VAL A 67 -6.25 -3.68 10.07
N SER A 68 -6.93 -4.69 10.61
CA SER A 68 -6.87 -6.06 10.08
C SER A 68 -8.22 -6.78 10.05
N GLY A 69 -8.25 -7.88 9.30
CA GLY A 69 -9.45 -8.69 9.05
C GLY A 69 -10.53 -7.90 8.31
N ILE A 70 -10.11 -7.26 7.24
CA ILE A 70 -10.98 -6.54 6.31
C ILE A 70 -11.73 -7.56 5.45
N ALA A 71 -13.03 -7.34 5.22
CA ALA A 71 -13.89 -8.27 4.47
C ALA A 71 -13.59 -8.28 2.96
N PHE A 72 -13.13 -7.16 2.41
CA PHE A 72 -12.86 -6.95 0.99
C PHE A 72 -11.52 -6.21 0.87
N GLY A 73 -10.47 -6.86 0.37
CA GLY A 73 -9.19 -6.19 0.15
C GLY A 73 -8.01 -7.13 0.25
N GLU A 74 -7.30 -7.31 -0.87
CA GLU A 74 -5.94 -7.86 -0.91
C GLU A 74 -4.88 -6.80 -0.56
N ASP A 75 -5.31 -5.67 -0.01
CA ASP A 75 -4.43 -4.57 0.34
C ASP A 75 -3.54 -4.97 1.52
N ARG A 76 -2.25 -5.13 1.22
CA ARG A 76 -1.21 -5.50 2.17
C ARG A 76 -0.28 -4.31 2.32
N THR A 77 -0.21 -3.76 3.52
CA THR A 77 0.75 -2.71 3.87
C THR A 77 2.05 -3.35 4.35
N ILE A 78 3.18 -2.94 3.76
CA ILE A 78 4.52 -3.31 4.21
C ILE A 78 5.13 -2.08 4.90
N VAL A 79 5.57 -2.24 6.15
CA VAL A 79 6.23 -1.17 6.90
C VAL A 79 7.74 -1.37 6.86
N LEU A 80 8.47 -0.37 6.35
CA LEU A 80 9.93 -0.40 6.27
C LEU A 80 10.54 0.37 7.44
N HIS A 81 11.45 -0.28 8.16
CA HIS A 81 12.23 0.32 9.24
C HIS A 81 13.70 0.36 8.83
N GLY A 82 14.35 1.50 8.99
CA GLY A 82 15.72 1.72 8.56
C GLY A 82 16.41 2.79 9.39
N ALA A 83 17.73 2.65 9.55
CA ALA A 83 18.52 3.55 10.39
C ALA A 83 18.72 4.94 9.76
N THR A 84 18.70 5.03 8.43
CA THR A 84 18.88 6.28 7.69
C THR A 84 17.86 6.39 6.57
N ARG A 85 17.50 7.62 6.20
CA ARG A 85 16.56 7.89 5.10
C ARG A 85 17.03 7.29 3.78
N HIS A 86 18.32 7.37 3.47
CA HIS A 86 18.86 6.78 2.24
C HIS A 86 18.66 5.26 2.13
N ILE A 87 18.75 4.52 3.24
CA ILE A 87 18.49 3.08 3.23
C ILE A 87 17.00 2.81 3.03
N LEU A 88 16.13 3.62 3.65
CA LEU A 88 14.68 3.52 3.47
C LEU A 88 14.28 3.79 2.02
N ASP A 89 14.78 4.87 1.43
CA ASP A 89 14.49 5.24 0.04
C ASP A 89 14.94 4.14 -0.94
N GLU A 90 16.13 3.57 -0.72
CA GLU A 90 16.63 2.46 -1.55
C GLU A 90 15.85 1.15 -1.33
N SER A 91 15.42 0.89 -0.09
CA SER A 91 14.62 -0.29 0.24
C SER A 91 13.23 -0.22 -0.38
N GLU A 92 12.59 0.95 -0.37
CA GLU A 92 11.33 1.21 -1.05
C GLU A 92 11.48 0.94 -2.55
N ARG A 93 12.53 1.51 -3.17
CA ARG A 93 12.82 1.32 -4.60
C ARG A 93 13.05 -0.16 -4.95
N SER A 94 13.85 -0.86 -4.15
CA SER A 94 14.14 -2.29 -4.34
C SER A 94 12.89 -3.16 -4.24
N LEU A 95 12.01 -2.87 -3.27
CA LEU A 95 10.74 -3.57 -3.11
C LEU A 95 9.79 -3.29 -4.25
N HIS A 96 9.71 -2.04 -4.71
CA HIS A 96 8.91 -1.69 -5.87
C HIS A 96 9.33 -2.48 -7.12
N ASP A 97 10.63 -2.54 -7.41
CA ASP A 97 11.15 -3.31 -8.54
C ASP A 97 10.83 -4.80 -8.41
N ALA A 98 11.02 -5.38 -7.22
CA ALA A 98 10.70 -6.78 -6.95
C ALA A 98 9.21 -7.09 -7.15
N LEU A 99 8.31 -6.25 -6.62
CA LEU A 99 6.87 -6.38 -6.77
C LEU A 99 6.44 -6.23 -8.24
N CYS A 100 7.07 -5.34 -9.00
CA CYS A 100 6.82 -5.19 -10.43
C CYS A 100 7.18 -6.47 -11.22
N VAL A 101 8.33 -7.08 -10.92
CA VAL A 101 8.73 -8.36 -11.54
C VAL A 101 7.78 -9.50 -11.17
N LEU A 102 7.38 -9.59 -9.90
CA LEU A 102 6.40 -10.59 -9.45
C LEU A 102 5.04 -10.39 -10.11
N ALA A 103 4.55 -9.15 -10.18
CA ALA A 103 3.29 -8.83 -10.84
C ALA A 103 3.33 -9.20 -12.33
N HIS A 104 4.47 -9.00 -13.01
CA HIS A 104 4.64 -9.44 -14.39
C HIS A 104 4.67 -10.96 -14.51
N THR A 105 5.35 -11.65 -13.59
CA THR A 105 5.48 -13.11 -13.58
C THR A 105 4.13 -13.80 -13.34
N VAL A 106 3.27 -13.23 -12.49
CA VAL A 106 1.90 -13.73 -12.26
C VAL A 106 1.05 -13.59 -13.53
N LYS A 107 1.23 -12.50 -14.30
CA LYS A 107 0.51 -12.31 -15.59
C LYS A 107 1.08 -13.18 -16.71
N ALA A 108 2.40 -13.40 -16.73
CA ALA A 108 3.11 -14.16 -17.74
C ALA A 108 4.24 -15.00 -17.13
N SER A 109 4.04 -16.32 -17.10
CA SER A 109 5.00 -17.27 -16.50
C SER A 109 6.25 -17.57 -17.36
N ARG A 110 6.53 -16.76 -18.39
CA ARG A 110 7.71 -16.98 -19.27
C ARG A 110 8.93 -16.34 -18.62
N THR A 111 9.98 -17.14 -18.45
CA THR A 111 11.25 -16.70 -17.87
C THR A 111 12.40 -16.97 -18.83
N VAL A 112 13.46 -16.17 -18.73
CA VAL A 112 14.71 -16.37 -19.48
C VAL A 112 15.88 -16.53 -18.52
N TYR A 113 16.96 -17.16 -18.98
CA TYR A 113 18.18 -17.25 -18.21
C TYR A 113 18.91 -15.90 -18.18
N GLY A 114 19.22 -15.42 -16.97
CA GLY A 114 19.96 -14.17 -16.76
C GLY A 114 21.46 -14.30 -17.01
N GLY A 115 22.25 -13.39 -16.42
CA GLY A 115 23.72 -13.42 -16.51
C GLY A 115 24.26 -13.27 -17.94
N GLY A 116 23.53 -12.57 -18.82
CA GLY A 116 23.88 -12.41 -20.24
C GLY A 116 23.61 -13.64 -21.12
N CYS A 117 23.06 -14.74 -20.59
CA CYS A 117 22.79 -15.95 -21.37
C CYS A 117 21.79 -15.72 -22.51
N ALA A 118 20.65 -15.08 -22.20
CA ALA A 118 19.65 -14.73 -23.21
C ALA A 118 20.22 -13.79 -24.29
N GLU A 119 21.03 -12.81 -23.88
CA GLU A 119 21.65 -11.83 -24.78
C GLU A 119 22.65 -12.48 -25.75
N LEU A 120 23.50 -13.39 -25.23
CA LEU A 120 24.46 -14.15 -26.05
C LEU A 120 23.73 -15.06 -27.05
N MET A 121 22.67 -15.73 -26.61
CA MET A 121 21.85 -16.58 -27.48
C MET A 121 21.22 -15.77 -28.62
N MET A 122 20.67 -14.59 -28.31
CA MET A 122 20.11 -13.67 -29.32
C MET A 122 21.18 -13.18 -30.29
N ALA A 123 22.35 -12.78 -29.81
CA ALA A 123 23.45 -12.33 -30.65
C ALA A 123 23.94 -13.42 -31.62
N HIS A 124 24.02 -14.67 -31.14
CA HIS A 124 24.37 -15.81 -31.97
C HIS A 124 23.30 -16.09 -33.04
N ALA A 125 22.03 -16.10 -32.66
CA ALA A 125 20.92 -16.33 -33.57
C ALA A 125 20.86 -15.28 -34.70
N VAL A 126 21.03 -14.00 -34.36
CA VAL A 126 21.06 -12.89 -35.34
C VAL A 126 22.25 -13.03 -36.29
N SER A 127 23.43 -13.38 -35.77
CA SER A 127 24.63 -13.61 -36.59
C SER A 127 24.43 -14.74 -37.60
N GLN A 128 23.84 -15.87 -37.17
CA GLN A 128 23.54 -16.98 -38.07
C GLN A 128 22.51 -16.59 -39.16
N LEU A 129 21.44 -15.90 -38.77
CA LEU A 129 20.42 -15.41 -39.72
C LEU A 129 21.03 -14.49 -40.80
N SER A 130 21.97 -13.62 -40.40
CA SER A 130 22.64 -12.72 -41.35
C SER A 130 23.48 -13.45 -42.41
N ILE A 131 24.04 -14.62 -42.06
CA ILE A 131 24.82 -15.46 -42.98
C ILE A 131 23.87 -16.20 -43.92
N ASN A 132 22.78 -16.75 -43.40
CA ASN A 132 21.81 -17.54 -44.17
C ASN A 132 20.89 -16.72 -45.10
N THR A 133 20.86 -15.39 -44.97
CA THR A 133 20.03 -14.51 -45.80
C THR A 133 20.77 -14.02 -47.07
N ARG A 134 21.98 -14.52 -47.33
CA ARG A 134 22.69 -14.39 -48.62
C ARG A 134 22.57 -15.65 -49.44
#